data_AF-A0A661CL49-F1
#
_entry.id   AF-A0A661CL49-F1
#
_cell.length_a   1.000
_cell.length_b   1.000
_cell.length_c   1.000
_cell.angle_alpha   90.00
_cell.angle_beta   90.00
_cell.angle_gamma   90.00
#
_symmetry.space_group_name_H-M   'P 1'
#
loop_
_entity.id
_entity.type
_entity.pdbx_description
1 polymer ?
#
loop_
_entity_poly.entity_id
_entity_poly.type
_entity_poly.pdbx_seq_one_letter_code
_entity_poly.pdbx_strand_id
1 'polypeptide(L)'
;MATAFNTDRALEALQLVSDSLESSTIYNQDWKTAKERLNRAMEQDWDSIKDTMFAGQYHSVNDDIQDLVYYSRPQMHTVKSVEKKLNKVKDQLTDEQYAELRHALDTYAVIAGNLALLKGMIVMGRKPANNPNAAPERTLENTGTCSVCGRNVKLDNSGHIVSHGYTVSWGMGRSSSCSGVHFKPWEVSPAGAEEYIYTLESAKASTLSRIADMEADKVEMVYTTRGSIQRGEPRFEITKNREIEMLKRNLPAIKATTKEFIAKVEGWKVQPLPMQK
;
A
#
# COMPACT_ATOMS: atom_id res chain seq x y z
N MET A 1 -5.80 -2.34 -35.60
CA MET A 1 -5.63 -3.64 -34.91
C MET A 1 -6.49 -3.56 -33.67
N ALA A 2 -7.47 -4.44 -33.49
CA ALA A 2 -8.24 -4.46 -32.25
C ALA A 2 -7.31 -4.78 -31.08
N THR A 3 -7.20 -3.87 -30.12
CA THR A 3 -6.50 -4.09 -28.86
C THR A 3 -7.13 -5.31 -28.18
N ALA A 4 -6.32 -6.33 -27.90
CA ALA A 4 -6.79 -7.50 -27.18
C ALA A 4 -7.17 -7.05 -25.76
N PHE A 5 -8.47 -7.08 -25.46
CA PHE A 5 -8.99 -6.85 -24.11
C PHE A 5 -8.23 -7.72 -23.11
N ASN A 6 -7.90 -7.19 -21.94
CA ASN A 6 -7.31 -7.99 -20.86
C ASN A 6 -8.36 -8.93 -20.24
N THR A 7 -8.67 -10.00 -20.97
CA THR A 7 -9.70 -10.99 -20.64
C THR A 7 -9.39 -11.73 -19.36
N ASP A 8 -8.13 -12.00 -19.05
CA ASP A 8 -7.74 -12.87 -17.93
C ASP A 8 -8.13 -12.25 -16.59
N ARG A 9 -7.85 -10.95 -16.39
CA ARG A 9 -8.22 -10.24 -15.16
C ARG A 9 -9.72 -10.05 -15.00
N ALA A 10 -10.43 -9.83 -16.11
CA ALA A 10 -11.88 -9.71 -16.12
C ALA A 10 -12.53 -11.06 -15.81
N LEU A 11 -12.04 -12.15 -16.40
CA LEU A 11 -12.50 -13.52 -16.15
C LEU A 11 -12.26 -13.93 -14.70
N GLU A 12 -11.07 -13.66 -14.14
CA GLU A 12 -10.80 -13.95 -12.72
C GLU A 12 -11.74 -13.19 -11.77
N ALA A 13 -12.04 -11.93 -12.09
CA ALA A 13 -12.97 -11.13 -11.29
C ALA A 13 -14.41 -11.63 -11.41
N LEU A 14 -14.83 -12.05 -12.60
CA LEU A 14 -16.15 -12.65 -12.84
C LEU A 14 -16.27 -14.02 -12.17
N GLN A 15 -15.20 -14.83 -12.15
CA GLN A 15 -15.17 -16.11 -11.45
C GLN A 15 -15.34 -15.93 -9.95
N LEU A 16 -14.62 -14.98 -9.33
CA LEU A 16 -14.77 -14.66 -7.90
C LEU A 16 -16.21 -14.27 -7.53
N VAL A 17 -16.88 -13.53 -8.42
CA VAL A 17 -18.28 -13.15 -8.26
C VAL A 17 -19.19 -14.37 -8.47
N SER A 18 -18.93 -15.22 -9.46
CA SER A 18 -19.68 -16.45 -9.76
C SER A 18 -19.63 -17.44 -8.59
N ASP A 19 -18.44 -17.74 -8.07
CA ASP A 19 -18.23 -18.64 -6.92
C ASP A 19 -18.98 -18.13 -5.68
N SER A 20 -19.09 -16.80 -5.53
CA SER A 20 -19.81 -16.18 -4.43
C SER A 20 -21.33 -16.24 -4.60
N LEU A 21 -21.82 -16.18 -5.84
CA LEU A 21 -23.25 -16.33 -6.17
C LEU A 21 -23.75 -17.74 -5.88
N GLU A 22 -22.94 -18.78 -6.14
CA GLU A 22 -23.27 -20.17 -5.80
C GLU A 22 -23.45 -20.36 -4.28
N SER A 23 -22.74 -19.56 -3.47
CA SER A 23 -22.86 -19.57 -2.01
C SER A 23 -23.94 -18.62 -1.45
N SER A 24 -24.71 -17.95 -2.31
CA SER A 24 -25.72 -16.92 -1.97
C SER A 24 -25.18 -15.76 -1.11
N THR A 25 -23.86 -15.61 -1.00
CA THR A 25 -23.21 -14.65 -0.09
C THR A 25 -21.96 -14.09 -0.73
N ILE A 26 -21.83 -12.76 -0.81
CA ILE A 26 -20.63 -12.09 -1.29
C ILE A 26 -19.94 -11.41 -0.12
N TYR A 27 -18.78 -11.89 0.32
CA TYR A 27 -18.02 -11.20 1.37
C TYR A 27 -17.42 -9.89 0.86
N ASN A 28 -17.44 -8.84 1.67
CA ASN A 28 -16.91 -7.52 1.30
C ASN A 28 -15.43 -7.55 0.83
N GLN A 29 -14.62 -8.48 1.34
CA GLN A 29 -13.24 -8.67 0.90
C GLN A 29 -13.16 -9.18 -0.56
N ASP A 30 -13.96 -10.19 -0.89
CA ASP A 30 -14.03 -10.77 -2.24
C ASP A 30 -14.60 -9.73 -3.22
N TRP A 31 -15.65 -9.01 -2.80
CA TRP A 31 -16.23 -7.89 -3.53
C TRP A 31 -15.20 -6.80 -3.87
N LYS A 32 -14.43 -6.34 -2.88
CA LYS A 32 -13.38 -5.34 -3.08
C LYS A 32 -12.29 -5.85 -4.02
N THR A 33 -11.88 -7.10 -3.85
CA THR A 33 -10.86 -7.74 -4.69
C THR A 33 -11.31 -7.82 -6.15
N ALA A 34 -12.54 -8.28 -6.39
CA ALA A 34 -13.12 -8.36 -7.73
C ALA A 34 -13.23 -6.96 -8.38
N LYS A 35 -13.72 -5.97 -7.63
CA LYS A 35 -13.81 -4.58 -8.11
C LYS A 35 -12.44 -3.98 -8.44
N GLU A 36 -11.42 -4.24 -7.63
CA GLU A 36 -10.05 -3.76 -7.87
C GLU A 36 -9.46 -4.38 -9.15
N ARG A 37 -9.68 -5.68 -9.36
CA ARG A 37 -9.25 -6.38 -10.59
C ARG A 37 -9.92 -5.81 -11.84
N LEU A 38 -11.23 -5.57 -11.78
CA LEU A 38 -11.98 -4.96 -12.89
C LEU A 38 -11.55 -3.52 -13.17
N ASN A 39 -11.33 -2.71 -12.14
CA ASN A 39 -10.77 -1.37 -12.32
C ASN A 39 -9.42 -1.42 -13.03
N ARG A 40 -8.52 -2.33 -12.62
CA ARG A 40 -7.20 -2.48 -13.26
C ARG A 40 -7.29 -2.95 -14.70
N ALA A 41 -8.20 -3.88 -15.02
CA ALA A 41 -8.43 -4.31 -16.40
C ALA A 41 -8.89 -3.11 -17.26
N MET A 42 -9.88 -2.36 -16.77
CA MET A 42 -10.39 -1.17 -17.46
C MET A 42 -9.33 -0.09 -17.63
N GLU A 43 -8.53 0.18 -16.60
CA GLU A 43 -7.43 1.15 -16.66
C GLU A 43 -6.38 0.75 -17.69
N GLN A 44 -6.06 -0.55 -17.80
CA GLN A 44 -5.08 -1.05 -18.77
C GLN A 44 -5.60 -1.01 -20.20
N ASP A 45 -6.83 -1.43 -20.45
CA ASP A 45 -7.43 -1.35 -21.79
C ASP A 45 -7.53 0.12 -22.23
N TRP A 46 -7.96 1.01 -21.32
CA TRP A 46 -8.04 2.44 -21.60
C TRP A 46 -6.68 3.07 -21.88
N ASP A 47 -5.66 2.75 -21.07
CA ASP A 47 -4.30 3.23 -21.29
C ASP A 47 -3.73 2.66 -22.62
N SER A 48 -4.04 1.41 -22.99
CA SER A 48 -3.62 0.83 -24.26
C SER A 48 -4.28 1.49 -25.47
N ILE A 49 -5.59 1.77 -25.40
CA ILE A 49 -6.33 2.46 -26.46
C ILE A 49 -5.77 3.87 -26.64
N LYS A 50 -5.65 4.66 -25.56
CA LYS A 50 -5.18 6.04 -25.68
C LYS A 50 -3.72 6.13 -26.14
N ASP A 51 -2.85 5.22 -25.69
CA ASP A 51 -1.44 5.24 -26.07
C ASP A 51 -1.28 4.93 -27.56
N THR A 52 -2.10 4.00 -28.08
CA THR A 52 -2.17 3.68 -29.52
C THR A 52 -2.77 4.83 -30.31
N MET A 53 -3.89 5.37 -29.83
CA MET A 53 -4.69 6.38 -30.51
C MET A 53 -3.99 7.74 -30.63
N PHE A 54 -3.22 8.11 -29.61
CA PHE A 54 -2.54 9.41 -29.54
C PHE A 54 -1.02 9.29 -29.62
N ALA A 55 -0.46 8.09 -29.85
CA ALA A 55 0.97 7.83 -29.92
C ALA A 55 1.76 8.43 -28.72
N GLY A 56 1.17 8.42 -27.53
CA GLY A 56 1.73 9.04 -26.32
C GLY A 56 1.69 10.58 -26.27
N GLN A 57 1.13 11.25 -27.28
CA GLN A 57 1.02 12.71 -27.40
C GLN A 57 -0.29 13.29 -26.81
N TYR A 58 -0.90 12.61 -25.85
CA TYR A 58 -2.16 13.05 -25.21
C TYR A 58 -2.02 14.31 -24.32
N HIS A 59 -0.82 14.89 -24.20
CA HIS A 59 -0.63 16.20 -23.56
C HIS A 59 -0.67 17.38 -24.55
N SER A 60 -0.66 17.10 -25.85
CA SER A 60 -0.71 18.11 -26.91
C SER A 60 -2.04 18.09 -27.69
N VAL A 61 -3.02 17.32 -27.21
CA VAL A 61 -4.41 17.40 -27.66
C VAL A 61 -5.12 18.56 -26.93
N ASN A 62 -6.32 18.93 -27.36
CA ASN A 62 -7.05 19.98 -26.69
C ASN A 62 -7.47 19.59 -25.25
N ASP A 63 -7.80 20.58 -24.43
CA ASP A 63 -8.10 20.40 -23.01
C ASP A 63 -9.24 19.41 -22.75
N ASP A 64 -10.27 19.39 -23.60
CA ASP A 64 -11.42 18.50 -23.44
C ASP A 64 -11.07 17.02 -23.72
N ILE A 65 -10.28 16.74 -24.76
CA ILE A 65 -9.77 15.39 -25.03
C ILE A 65 -8.79 14.98 -23.94
N GLN A 66 -7.93 15.90 -23.48
CA GLN A 66 -7.00 15.63 -22.38
C GLN A 66 -7.74 15.29 -21.08
N ASP A 67 -8.82 16.02 -20.75
CA ASP A 67 -9.70 15.70 -19.63
C ASP A 67 -10.28 14.29 -19.75
N LEU A 68 -10.76 13.90 -20.94
CA LEU A 68 -11.28 12.56 -21.17
C LEU A 68 -10.22 11.46 -21.00
N VAL A 69 -9.08 11.56 -21.70
CA VAL A 69 -8.16 10.43 -21.86
C VAL A 69 -7.12 10.35 -20.76
N TYR A 70 -6.79 11.47 -20.11
CA TYR A 70 -5.77 11.54 -19.07
C TYR A 70 -6.35 11.72 -17.66
N TYR A 71 -7.20 12.75 -17.47
CA TYR A 71 -7.70 13.08 -16.13
C TYR A 71 -8.91 12.24 -15.71
N SER A 72 -9.66 11.70 -16.68
CA SER A 72 -10.90 10.95 -16.42
C SER A 72 -10.73 9.45 -16.57
N ARG A 73 -9.69 8.91 -15.92
CA ARG A 73 -9.42 7.47 -15.94
C ARG A 73 -10.67 6.68 -15.53
N PRO A 74 -11.17 5.81 -16.42
CA PRO A 74 -12.41 5.13 -16.15
C PRO A 74 -12.23 4.02 -15.12
N GLN A 75 -13.18 3.94 -14.22
CA GLN A 75 -13.30 2.94 -13.18
C GLN A 75 -14.75 2.47 -13.11
N MET A 76 -15.00 1.32 -12.49
CA MET A 76 -16.35 0.72 -12.43
C MET A 76 -17.43 1.68 -11.89
N HIS A 77 -17.06 2.65 -11.04
CA HIS A 77 -17.99 3.63 -10.49
C HIS A 77 -18.07 4.95 -11.26
N THR A 78 -17.14 5.20 -12.19
CA THR A 78 -17.05 6.43 -12.99
C THR A 78 -17.41 6.23 -14.46
N VAL A 79 -17.63 4.99 -14.92
CA VAL A 79 -17.93 4.66 -16.33
C VAL A 79 -18.96 5.61 -16.96
N LYS A 80 -20.10 5.85 -16.29
CA LYS A 80 -21.15 6.76 -16.77
C LYS A 80 -20.69 8.23 -16.88
N SER A 81 -19.78 8.66 -16.01
CA SER A 81 -19.22 10.01 -16.07
C SER A 81 -18.26 10.14 -17.23
N VAL A 82 -17.45 9.11 -17.49
CA VAL A 82 -16.51 9.08 -18.62
C VAL A 82 -17.26 9.02 -19.95
N GLU A 83 -18.37 8.26 -20.02
CA GLU A 83 -19.26 8.21 -21.17
C GLU A 83 -19.81 9.59 -21.55
N LYS A 84 -20.24 10.39 -20.57
CA LYS A 84 -20.69 11.77 -20.81
C LYS A 84 -19.59 12.65 -21.38
N LYS A 85 -18.35 12.49 -20.90
CA LYS A 85 -17.19 13.22 -21.42
C LYS A 85 -16.84 12.79 -22.84
N LEU A 86 -16.91 11.49 -23.15
CA LEU A 86 -16.73 10.98 -24.51
C LEU A 86 -17.75 11.59 -25.47
N ASN A 87 -19.03 11.64 -25.08
CA ASN A 87 -20.08 12.23 -25.91
C ASN A 87 -19.88 13.73 -26.13
N LYS A 88 -19.32 14.46 -25.15
CA LYS A 88 -19.01 15.90 -25.28
C LYS A 88 -17.97 16.17 -26.36
N VAL A 89 -16.99 15.28 -26.52
CA VAL A 89 -15.86 15.46 -27.45
C VAL A 89 -16.02 14.71 -28.76
N LYS A 90 -17.21 14.13 -29.02
CA LYS A 90 -17.46 13.30 -30.20
C LYS A 90 -17.02 13.97 -31.50
N ASP A 91 -17.40 15.23 -31.71
CA ASP A 91 -17.10 15.96 -32.95
C ASP A 91 -15.62 16.38 -33.07
N GLN A 92 -14.81 16.10 -32.05
CA GLN A 92 -13.38 16.39 -31.99
C GLN A 92 -12.54 15.11 -32.21
N LEU A 93 -13.18 13.96 -32.35
CA LEU A 93 -12.57 12.66 -32.62
C LEU A 93 -12.92 12.21 -34.04
N THR A 94 -12.07 11.36 -34.62
CA THR A 94 -12.48 10.58 -35.81
C THR A 94 -13.54 9.54 -35.44
N ASP A 95 -14.31 9.09 -36.43
CA ASP A 95 -15.35 8.08 -36.22
C ASP A 95 -14.76 6.78 -35.63
N GLU A 96 -13.57 6.38 -36.10
CA GLU A 96 -12.85 5.21 -35.58
C GLU A 96 -12.44 5.39 -34.12
N GLN A 97 -11.90 6.56 -33.76
CA GLN A 97 -11.49 6.85 -32.38
C GLN A 97 -12.67 6.87 -31.42
N TYR A 98 -13.76 7.52 -31.82
CA TYR A 98 -14.98 7.53 -31.04
C TYR A 98 -15.54 6.12 -30.87
N ALA A 99 -15.59 5.32 -31.94
CA ALA A 99 -16.10 3.96 -31.90
C ALA A 99 -15.27 3.05 -30.97
N GLU A 100 -13.94 3.15 -31.00
CA GLU A 100 -13.06 2.34 -30.15
C GLU A 100 -13.21 2.68 -28.66
N LEU A 101 -13.18 3.97 -28.30
CA LEU A 101 -13.40 4.42 -26.92
C LEU A 101 -14.81 4.07 -26.44
N ARG A 102 -15.82 4.21 -27.31
CA ARG A 102 -17.21 3.87 -27.00
C ARG A 102 -17.36 2.38 -26.72
N HIS A 103 -16.78 1.53 -27.58
CA HIS A 103 -16.80 0.08 -27.42
C HIS A 103 -16.18 -0.37 -26.09
N ALA A 104 -15.05 0.24 -25.71
CA ALA A 104 -14.42 -0.03 -24.42
C ALA A 104 -15.35 0.34 -23.25
N LEU A 105 -15.96 1.53 -23.27
CA LEU A 105 -16.87 1.96 -22.20
C LEU A 105 -18.13 1.11 -22.12
N ASP A 106 -18.74 0.74 -23.25
CA ASP A 106 -19.98 -0.04 -23.28
C ASP A 106 -19.77 -1.44 -22.67
N THR A 107 -18.65 -2.11 -22.97
CA THR A 107 -18.28 -3.40 -22.38
C THR A 107 -18.24 -3.32 -20.84
N TYR A 108 -17.58 -2.32 -20.30
CA TYR A 108 -17.45 -2.13 -18.85
C TYR A 108 -18.71 -1.55 -18.20
N ALA A 109 -19.55 -0.83 -18.93
CA ALA A 109 -20.82 -0.31 -18.43
C ALA A 109 -21.79 -1.46 -18.09
N VAL A 110 -21.82 -2.51 -18.91
CA VAL A 110 -22.60 -3.73 -18.64
C VAL A 110 -22.11 -4.39 -17.34
N ILE A 111 -20.79 -4.56 -17.19
CA ILE A 111 -20.19 -5.17 -15.99
C ILE A 111 -20.50 -4.32 -14.74
N ALA A 112 -20.32 -3.00 -14.83
CA ALA A 112 -20.62 -2.08 -13.74
C ALA A 112 -22.10 -2.11 -13.33
N GLY A 113 -23.01 -2.23 -14.31
CA GLY A 113 -24.44 -2.42 -14.08
C GLY A 113 -24.74 -3.71 -13.31
N ASN A 114 -24.18 -4.83 -13.75
CA ASN A 114 -24.35 -6.13 -13.09
C ASN A 114 -23.80 -6.10 -11.65
N LEU A 115 -22.62 -5.52 -11.44
CA LEU A 115 -22.07 -5.33 -10.10
C LEU A 115 -23.01 -4.51 -9.21
N ALA A 116 -23.62 -3.44 -9.72
CA ALA A 116 -24.52 -2.61 -8.92
C ALA A 116 -25.71 -3.42 -8.34
N LEU A 117 -26.21 -4.42 -9.07
CA LEU A 117 -27.29 -5.31 -8.62
C LEU A 117 -26.85 -6.22 -7.46
N LEU A 118 -25.58 -6.58 -7.41
CA LEU A 118 -25.02 -7.49 -6.39
C LEU A 118 -24.75 -6.83 -5.04
N LYS A 119 -24.83 -5.49 -4.96
CA LYS A 119 -24.52 -4.75 -3.72
C LYS A 119 -25.36 -5.18 -2.52
N GLY A 120 -26.62 -5.57 -2.75
CA GLY A 120 -27.52 -6.05 -1.68
C GLY A 120 -27.13 -7.41 -1.10
N MET A 121 -26.27 -8.15 -1.79
CA MET A 121 -25.80 -9.49 -1.36
C MET A 121 -24.46 -9.42 -0.60
N ILE A 122 -23.93 -8.22 -0.37
CA ILE A 122 -22.64 -8.03 0.28
C ILE A 122 -22.78 -8.21 1.79
N VAL A 123 -22.09 -9.20 2.33
CA VAL A 123 -21.97 -9.40 3.78
C VAL A 123 -20.70 -8.71 4.29
N MET A 124 -20.89 -7.91 5.33
CA MET A 124 -19.80 -7.23 6.03
C MET A 124 -19.11 -8.21 6.98
N GLY A 125 -17.78 -8.25 6.92
CA GLY A 125 -16.97 -9.14 7.76
C GLY A 125 -15.93 -9.89 6.94
N ARG A 126 -15.11 -10.67 7.64
CA ARG A 126 -14.10 -11.53 7.01
C ARG A 126 -14.77 -12.82 6.57
N LYS A 127 -14.49 -13.26 5.34
CA LYS A 127 -14.85 -14.61 4.88
C LYS A 127 -14.29 -15.64 5.87
N PRO A 128 -15.11 -16.52 6.45
CA PRO A 128 -14.61 -17.60 7.28
C PRO A 128 -13.55 -18.38 6.50
N ALA A 129 -12.39 -18.57 7.11
CA ALA A 129 -11.32 -19.31 6.47
C ALA A 129 -11.76 -20.78 6.39
N ASN A 130 -12.08 -21.26 5.20
CA ASN A 130 -12.27 -22.69 4.94
C ASN A 130 -10.89 -23.34 4.70
N ASN A 131 -9.96 -23.11 5.63
CA ASN A 131 -8.62 -23.65 5.56
C ASN A 131 -8.46 -24.69 6.67
N PRO A 132 -8.29 -25.99 6.35
CA PRO A 132 -8.02 -27.01 7.36
C PRO A 132 -6.71 -26.76 8.13
N ASN A 133 -5.84 -25.89 7.61
CA ASN A 133 -4.62 -25.40 8.25
C ASN A 133 -4.75 -23.96 8.75
N ALA A 134 -5.97 -23.42 8.93
CA ALA A 134 -6.15 -22.12 9.54
C ALA A 134 -5.46 -22.13 10.91
N ALA A 135 -4.56 -21.17 11.13
CA ALA A 135 -4.00 -20.97 12.45
C ALA A 135 -5.18 -20.83 13.43
N PRO A 136 -5.19 -21.57 14.55
CA PRO A 136 -6.26 -21.50 15.52
C PRO A 136 -6.51 -20.05 15.92
N GLU A 137 -7.75 -19.75 16.29
CA GLU A 137 -8.12 -18.42 16.76
C GLU A 137 -7.11 -17.97 17.82
N ARG A 138 -6.55 -16.78 17.65
CA ARG A 138 -5.46 -16.31 18.50
C ARG A 138 -5.99 -16.18 19.92
N THR A 139 -5.61 -17.13 20.75
CA THR A 139 -5.93 -17.09 22.17
C THR A 139 -5.00 -16.11 22.92
N LEU A 140 -5.40 -15.66 24.11
CA LEU A 140 -4.55 -14.79 24.94
C LEU A 140 -3.51 -15.56 25.75
N GLU A 141 -3.55 -16.90 25.74
CA GLU A 141 -2.55 -17.71 26.43
C GLU A 141 -1.13 -17.46 25.93
N ASN A 142 -0.15 -17.54 26.83
CA ASN A 142 1.27 -17.38 26.52
C ASN A 142 1.55 -16.08 25.72
N THR A 143 1.06 -14.96 26.23
CA THR A 143 1.29 -13.63 25.66
C THR A 143 1.98 -12.69 26.65
N GLY A 144 2.64 -11.66 26.13
CA GLY A 144 3.24 -10.58 26.91
C GLY A 144 3.29 -9.29 26.10
N THR A 145 3.63 -8.18 26.75
CA THR A 145 3.68 -6.87 26.09
C THR A 145 5.03 -6.64 25.42
N CYS A 146 5.03 -6.33 24.14
CA CYS A 146 6.24 -5.90 23.43
C CYS A 146 6.72 -4.56 24.00
N SER A 147 7.97 -4.52 24.47
CA SER A 147 8.58 -3.34 25.09
C SER A 147 8.68 -2.12 24.15
N VAL A 148 8.68 -2.36 22.83
CA VAL A 148 8.77 -1.32 21.79
C VAL A 148 7.40 -0.82 21.35
N CYS A 149 6.54 -1.70 20.81
CA CYS A 149 5.28 -1.25 20.22
C CYS A 149 4.08 -1.26 21.20
N GLY A 150 4.28 -1.76 22.42
CA GLY A 150 3.24 -1.86 23.45
C GLY A 150 2.12 -2.86 23.13
N ARG A 151 2.22 -3.61 22.04
CA ARG A 151 1.21 -4.61 21.66
C ARG A 151 1.38 -5.86 22.51
N ASN A 152 0.26 -6.49 22.85
CA ASN A 152 0.27 -7.87 23.35
C ASN A 152 0.68 -8.81 22.20
N VAL A 153 1.65 -9.69 22.45
CA VAL A 153 2.24 -10.60 21.45
C VAL A 153 2.43 -11.98 22.08
N LYS A 154 2.30 -13.04 21.27
CA LYS A 154 2.62 -14.41 21.68
C LYS A 154 4.09 -14.55 22.06
N LEU A 155 4.36 -15.46 22.98
CA LEU A 155 5.70 -15.82 23.38
C LEU A 155 6.11 -17.13 22.73
N ASP A 156 7.40 -17.31 22.47
CA ASP A 156 7.96 -18.61 22.13
C ASP A 156 8.08 -19.51 23.38
N ASN A 157 8.55 -20.74 23.19
CA ASN A 157 8.74 -21.70 24.28
C ASN A 157 9.78 -21.26 25.32
N SER A 158 10.61 -20.26 25.00
CA SER A 158 11.60 -19.67 25.91
C SER A 158 11.10 -18.37 26.57
N GLY A 159 9.84 -17.98 26.32
CA GLY A 159 9.22 -16.79 26.89
C GLY A 159 9.61 -15.48 26.19
N HIS A 160 10.09 -15.51 24.94
CA HIS A 160 10.43 -14.31 24.17
C HIS A 160 9.34 -13.92 23.18
N ILE A 161 9.24 -12.62 22.91
CA ILE A 161 8.31 -12.03 21.95
C ILE A 161 8.59 -12.60 20.56
N VAL A 162 7.60 -13.31 19.99
CA VAL A 162 7.73 -13.84 18.62
C VAL A 162 7.71 -12.72 17.59
N SER A 163 8.18 -13.03 16.38
CA SER A 163 8.09 -12.11 15.25
C SER A 163 6.64 -11.70 15.00
N HIS A 164 6.34 -10.43 15.23
CA HIS A 164 5.02 -9.84 15.07
C HIS A 164 5.17 -8.55 14.24
N GLY A 165 4.74 -8.63 12.99
CA GLY A 165 4.78 -7.56 12.03
C GLY A 165 3.72 -7.83 10.99
N TYR A 166 3.34 -6.80 10.23
CA TYR A 166 2.47 -7.00 9.08
C TYR A 166 3.33 -7.47 7.89
N THR A 167 2.87 -8.51 7.20
CA THR A 167 3.39 -8.84 5.86
C THR A 167 2.87 -7.77 4.91
N VAL A 168 3.76 -6.96 4.33
CA VAL A 168 3.37 -6.13 3.18
C VAL A 168 3.14 -7.03 1.97
N SER A 169 2.01 -6.87 1.30
CA SER A 169 1.54 -7.74 0.20
C SER A 169 2.42 -7.74 -1.05
N TRP A 170 3.47 -6.92 -1.11
CA TRP A 170 4.24 -6.64 -2.33
C TRP A 170 5.62 -7.32 -2.37
N GLY A 171 5.73 -8.56 -1.88
CA GLY A 171 6.73 -9.52 -2.35
C GLY A 171 8.21 -9.27 -1.99
N MET A 172 8.56 -8.20 -1.28
CA MET A 172 9.95 -7.97 -0.83
C MET A 172 10.06 -8.09 0.70
N GLY A 173 10.17 -9.34 1.15
CA GLY A 173 10.75 -9.68 2.45
C GLY A 173 9.89 -9.39 3.68
N ARG A 174 10.03 -10.26 4.68
CA ARG A 174 9.74 -9.89 6.07
C ARG A 174 10.76 -8.81 6.47
N SER A 175 10.48 -7.55 6.19
CA SER A 175 11.28 -6.41 6.63
C SER A 175 10.32 -5.42 7.30
N SER A 176 9.88 -5.69 8.53
CA SER A 176 10.68 -5.31 9.69
C SER A 176 10.27 -6.16 10.89
N SER A 177 11.15 -7.02 11.39
CA SER A 177 11.05 -7.45 12.78
C SER A 177 11.19 -6.20 13.64
N CYS A 178 10.16 -5.88 14.42
CA CYS A 178 10.26 -4.86 15.46
C CYS A 178 11.50 -5.15 16.33
N SER A 179 12.25 -4.15 16.77
CA SER A 179 13.44 -4.35 17.63
C SER A 179 13.12 -5.07 18.94
N GLY A 180 11.85 -5.13 19.35
CA GLY A 180 11.40 -5.88 20.52
C GLY A 180 11.22 -7.39 20.30
N VAL A 181 11.41 -7.91 19.08
CA VAL A 181 11.35 -9.36 18.80
C VAL A 181 12.56 -10.06 19.44
N HIS A 182 12.38 -11.31 19.89
CA HIS A 182 13.40 -12.12 20.59
C HIS A 182 13.79 -11.61 21.98
N PHE A 183 13.20 -10.52 22.46
CA PHE A 183 13.32 -10.09 23.86
C PHE A 183 12.18 -10.65 24.71
N LYS A 184 12.41 -10.73 26.02
CA LYS A 184 11.33 -11.04 26.97
C LYS A 184 10.31 -9.90 26.99
N PRO A 185 9.05 -10.18 27.38
CA PRO A 185 8.02 -9.18 27.55
C PRO A 185 8.43 -8.05 28.50
N TRP A 186 7.84 -6.88 28.29
CA TRP A 186 8.03 -5.70 29.12
C TRP A 186 7.81 -5.99 30.61
N GLU A 187 6.84 -6.82 30.95
CA GLU A 187 6.55 -7.19 32.33
C GLU A 187 7.73 -7.90 33.02
N VAL A 188 8.54 -8.61 32.23
CA VAL A 188 9.62 -9.49 32.72
C VAL A 188 11.00 -8.87 32.53
N SER A 189 11.20 -8.05 31.50
CA SER A 189 12.50 -7.45 31.20
C SER A 189 12.38 -6.14 30.41
N PRO A 190 13.20 -5.12 30.73
CA PRO A 190 13.29 -3.90 29.94
C PRO A 190 14.23 -4.04 28.73
N ALA A 191 14.95 -5.17 28.58
CA ALA A 191 16.05 -5.32 27.62
C ALA A 191 15.68 -4.98 26.17
N GLY A 192 14.47 -5.31 25.72
CA GLY A 192 14.04 -4.95 24.35
C GLY A 192 13.82 -3.43 24.16
N ALA A 193 13.48 -2.70 25.23
CA ALA A 193 13.43 -1.24 25.19
C ALA A 193 14.83 -0.63 25.23
N GLU A 194 15.74 -1.20 26.01
CA GLU A 194 17.16 -0.80 26.06
C GLU A 194 17.84 -0.95 24.69
N GLU A 195 17.64 -2.08 24.01
CA GLU A 195 18.13 -2.30 22.65
C GLU A 195 17.53 -1.29 21.66
N TYR A 196 16.25 -0.94 21.85
CA TYR A 196 15.61 0.06 21.00
C TYR A 196 16.18 1.47 21.24
N ILE A 197 16.51 1.83 22.50
CA ILE A 197 17.23 3.07 22.81
C ILE A 197 18.58 3.09 22.09
N TYR A 198 19.34 1.99 22.14
CA TYR A 198 20.61 1.87 21.42
C TYR A 198 20.44 2.06 19.92
N THR A 199 19.42 1.43 19.33
CA THR A 199 19.08 1.58 17.91
C THR A 199 18.74 3.04 17.56
N LEU A 200 17.97 3.73 18.41
CA LEU A 200 17.59 5.13 18.19
C LEU A 200 18.77 6.10 18.30
N GLU A 201 19.66 5.89 19.27
CA GLU A 201 20.88 6.69 19.40
C GLU A 201 21.84 6.46 18.22
N SER A 202 21.97 5.22 17.75
CA SER A 202 22.73 4.90 16.53
C SER A 202 22.12 5.57 15.28
N ALA A 203 20.79 5.53 15.14
CA ALA A 203 20.07 6.20 14.05
C ALA A 203 20.23 7.73 14.10
N LYS A 204 20.19 8.33 15.30
CA LYS A 204 20.44 9.75 15.53
C LYS A 204 21.86 10.14 15.13
N ALA A 205 22.87 9.40 15.58
CA ALA A 205 24.27 9.63 15.22
C ALA A 205 24.50 9.53 13.71
N SER A 206 23.97 8.49 13.08
CA SER A 206 24.05 8.28 11.63
C SER A 206 23.36 9.40 10.86
N THR A 207 22.19 9.86 11.33
CA THR A 207 21.44 10.98 10.73
C THR A 207 22.24 12.28 10.79
N LEU A 208 22.83 12.59 11.95
CA LEU A 208 23.66 13.78 12.13
C LEU A 208 24.91 13.74 11.24
N SER A 209 25.59 12.60 11.17
CA SER A 209 26.75 12.42 10.28
C SER A 209 26.35 12.62 8.82
N ARG A 210 25.23 12.02 8.39
CA ARG A 210 24.76 12.15 7.01
C ARG A 210 24.40 13.59 6.63
N ILE A 211 23.73 14.32 7.53
CA ILE A 211 23.44 15.75 7.32
C ILE A 211 24.77 16.53 7.17
N ALA A 212 25.72 16.32 8.07
CA ALA A 212 27.00 17.01 8.03
C ALA A 212 27.80 16.72 6.75
N ASP A 213 27.82 15.46 6.29
CA ASP A 213 28.47 15.08 5.04
C ASP A 213 27.79 15.69 3.81
N MET A 214 26.46 15.80 3.82
CA MET A 214 25.71 16.45 2.74
C MET A 214 25.93 17.96 2.69
N GLU A 215 25.93 18.63 3.86
CA GLU A 215 26.17 20.07 3.97
C GLU A 215 27.63 20.44 3.65
N ALA A 216 28.57 19.54 3.90
CA ALA A 216 29.99 19.68 3.55
C ALA A 216 30.31 19.21 2.13
N ASP A 217 29.30 18.93 1.30
CA ASP A 217 29.46 18.45 -0.08
C ASP A 217 30.38 17.23 -0.21
N LYS A 218 30.35 16.30 0.75
CA LYS A 218 31.13 15.05 0.73
C LYS A 218 30.39 13.86 0.10
N VAL A 219 29.12 14.03 -0.24
CA VAL A 219 28.29 12.95 -0.81
C VAL A 219 28.38 12.92 -2.34
N GLU A 220 28.71 11.77 -2.90
CA GLU A 220 28.73 11.59 -4.37
C GLU A 220 27.38 11.16 -4.94
N MET A 221 26.49 10.66 -4.09
CA MET A 221 25.19 10.13 -4.51
C MET A 221 24.11 10.33 -3.46
N VAL A 222 22.88 10.51 -3.95
CA VAL A 222 21.64 10.57 -3.15
C VAL A 222 20.65 9.50 -3.63
N TYR A 223 19.96 8.85 -2.70
CA TYR A 223 19.00 7.79 -3.02
C TYR A 223 17.58 8.34 -3.09
N THR A 224 16.81 7.86 -4.07
CA THR A 224 15.41 8.22 -4.29
C THR A 224 14.58 6.95 -4.46
N THR A 225 13.25 7.10 -4.46
CA THR A 225 12.34 5.98 -4.75
C THR A 225 12.48 5.40 -6.16
N ARG A 226 13.15 6.11 -7.08
CA ARG A 226 13.35 5.71 -8.48
C ARG A 226 14.80 5.26 -8.78
N GLY A 227 15.66 5.18 -7.77
CA GLY A 227 17.10 4.88 -7.93
C GLY A 227 17.99 5.93 -7.29
N SER A 228 19.27 5.96 -7.67
CA SER A 228 20.25 6.95 -7.19
C SER A 228 20.47 8.07 -8.20
N ILE A 229 20.79 9.27 -7.71
CA ILE A 229 21.24 10.42 -8.53
C ILE A 229 22.69 10.71 -8.14
N GLN A 230 23.59 10.76 -9.12
CA GLN A 230 25.02 11.01 -8.93
C GLN A 230 25.31 12.52 -8.92
N ARG A 231 26.43 12.92 -8.30
CA ARG A 231 26.92 14.30 -8.33
C ARG A 231 27.13 14.75 -9.79
N GLY A 232 26.64 15.95 -10.11
CA GLY A 232 26.70 16.51 -11.46
C GLY A 232 25.51 16.16 -12.35
N GLU A 233 24.67 15.19 -11.96
CA GLU A 233 23.44 14.90 -12.70
C GLU A 233 22.36 15.97 -12.47
N PRO A 234 21.44 16.16 -13.45
CA PRO A 234 20.30 17.03 -13.26
C PRO A 234 19.53 16.66 -11.98
N ARG A 235 19.18 17.69 -11.19
CA ARG A 235 18.41 17.58 -9.93
C ARG A 235 19.19 17.02 -8.73
N PHE A 236 20.49 16.75 -8.82
CA PHE A 236 21.31 16.31 -7.68
C PHE A 236 21.19 17.27 -6.48
N GLU A 237 21.48 18.56 -6.69
CA GLU A 237 21.44 19.59 -5.64
C GLU A 237 20.06 19.74 -4.99
N ILE A 238 19.00 19.74 -5.80
CA ILE A 238 17.63 19.84 -5.30
C ILE A 238 17.27 18.62 -4.45
N THR A 239 17.72 17.43 -4.87
CA THR A 239 17.44 16.17 -4.18
C THR A 239 18.22 16.07 -2.88
N LYS A 240 19.51 16.43 -2.90
CA LYS A 240 20.38 16.54 -1.71
C LYS A 240 19.75 17.48 -0.67
N ASN A 241 19.36 18.68 -1.08
CA ASN A 241 18.74 19.65 -0.17
C ASN A 241 17.41 19.14 0.41
N ARG A 242 16.58 18.46 -0.41
CA ARG A 242 15.35 17.83 0.07
C ARG A 242 15.63 16.71 1.09
N GLU A 243 16.68 15.92 0.87
CA GLU A 243 17.09 14.85 1.80
C GLU A 243 17.58 15.44 3.12
N ILE A 244 18.42 16.48 3.09
CA ILE A 244 18.83 17.23 4.28
C ILE A 244 17.62 17.70 5.08
N GLU A 245 16.66 18.36 4.43
CA GLU A 245 15.45 18.87 5.08
C GLU A 245 14.57 17.75 5.66
N MET A 246 14.47 16.61 4.96
CA MET A 246 13.79 15.43 5.47
C MET A 246 14.47 14.89 6.73
N LEU A 247 15.80 14.73 6.72
CA LEU A 247 16.58 14.24 7.85
C LEU A 247 16.45 15.19 9.06
N LYS A 248 16.56 16.51 8.84
CA LYS A 248 16.35 17.54 9.86
C LYS A 248 14.96 17.50 10.47
N ARG A 249 13.91 17.28 9.66
CA ARG A 249 12.53 17.12 10.16
C ARG A 249 12.32 15.85 10.99
N ASN A 250 13.01 14.76 10.66
CA ASN A 250 12.85 13.48 11.38
C ASN A 250 13.64 13.45 12.69
N LEU A 251 14.74 14.19 12.80
CA LEU A 251 15.63 14.16 13.95
C LEU A 251 14.94 14.52 15.30
N PRO A 252 14.04 15.53 15.38
CA PRO A 252 13.27 15.78 16.59
C PRO A 252 12.43 14.59 17.06
N ALA A 253 11.82 13.85 16.13
CA ALA A 253 11.02 12.67 16.47
C ALA A 253 11.91 11.58 17.07
N ILE A 254 13.06 11.29 16.47
CA ILE A 254 14.04 10.32 17.02
C ILE A 254 14.44 10.72 18.44
N LYS A 255 14.78 12.00 18.66
CA LYS A 255 15.16 12.51 19.99
C LYS A 255 14.03 12.39 21.02
N ALA A 256 12.80 12.74 20.64
CA ALA A 256 11.63 12.66 21.51
C ALA A 256 11.34 11.21 21.90
N THR A 257 11.32 10.29 20.92
CA THR A 257 11.11 8.86 21.17
C THR A 257 12.24 8.28 22.03
N THR A 258 13.50 8.65 21.79
CA THR A 258 14.62 8.18 22.63
C THR A 258 14.42 8.59 24.08
N LYS A 259 14.07 9.86 24.33
CA LYS A 259 13.79 10.38 25.68
C LYS A 259 12.62 9.66 26.35
N GLU A 260 11.54 9.41 25.60
CA GLU A 260 10.39 8.67 26.10
C GLU A 260 10.78 7.26 26.55
N PHE A 261 11.56 6.55 25.74
CA PHE A 261 12.01 5.20 26.08
C PHE A 261 12.98 5.17 27.25
N ILE A 262 13.90 6.14 27.36
CA ILE A 262 14.78 6.28 28.53
C ILE A 262 13.94 6.42 29.80
N ALA A 263 12.98 7.36 29.82
CA ALA A 263 12.10 7.57 30.98
C ALA A 263 11.27 6.32 31.30
N LYS A 264 10.81 5.60 30.25
CA LYS A 264 10.07 4.36 30.37
C LYS A 264 10.90 3.25 31.04
N VAL A 265 12.18 3.12 30.69
CA VAL A 265 13.11 2.15 31.28
C VAL A 265 13.51 2.55 32.70
N GLU A 266 13.77 3.83 32.96
CA GLU A 266 14.11 4.33 34.31
C GLU A 266 12.99 4.07 35.34
N GLY A 267 11.73 4.19 34.91
CA GLY A 267 10.56 3.89 35.75
C GLY A 267 10.18 2.41 35.81
N TRP A 268 10.92 1.53 35.13
CA TRP A 268 10.53 0.13 34.99
C TRP A 268 10.66 -0.66 36.29
N LYS A 269 9.68 -1.54 36.50
CA LYS A 269 9.67 -2.55 37.56
C LYS A 269 9.10 -3.84 37.00
N VAL A 270 9.58 -4.97 37.52
CA VAL A 270 8.98 -6.28 37.22
C VAL A 270 7.50 -6.25 37.56
N GLN A 271 6.69 -6.78 36.65
CA GLN A 271 5.24 -6.89 36.77
C GLN A 271 4.82 -8.33 36.44
N PRO A 272 3.66 -8.80 36.94
CA PRO A 272 3.10 -10.04 36.45
C PRO A 272 2.73 -9.91 34.96
N LEU A 273 2.85 -11.00 34.21
CA LEU A 273 2.32 -11.04 32.85
C LEU A 273 0.82 -10.73 32.83
N PRO A 274 0.27 -10.16 31.73
CA PRO A 274 -1.14 -9.85 31.62
C PRO A 274 -1.98 -11.10 31.93
N MET A 275 -2.89 -11.00 32.90
CA MET A 275 -3.76 -12.12 33.23
C MET A 275 -4.61 -12.51 32.02
N GLN A 276 -4.65 -13.80 31.75
CA GLN A 276 -5.52 -14.40 30.74
C GLN A 276 -6.96 -14.18 31.21
N LYS A 277 -7.74 -13.39 30.47
CA LYS A 277 -9.19 -13.26 30.68
C LYS A 277 -9.91 -14.32 29.86
#